data_AF-A0A9E3VPW0-F1
#
_entry.id   AF-A0A9E3VPW0-F1
#
_cell.length_a   1.000
_cell.length_b   1.000
_cell.length_c   1.000
_cell.angle_alpha   90.00
_cell.angle_beta   90.00
_cell.angle_gamma   90.00
#
_symmetry.space_group_name_H-M   'P 1'
#
loop_
_entity.id
_entity.type
_entity.pdbx_description
1 polymer ?
#
loop_
_entity_poly.entity_id
_entity_poly.type
_entity_poly.pdbx_seq_one_letter_code
_entity_poly.pdbx_strand_id
1 'polypeptide(L)' 'MSGKVVYGQNAVHEALRDKGRVNRLYLARDTKVRGLEGLIAAAKQADVPFDFVPQAKLNELT' A
#
# COMPACT_ATOMS: atom_id res chain seq x y z
N MET A 1 -2.59 11.75 16.65
CA MET A 1 -3.16 11.78 15.28
C MET A 1 -3.39 10.35 14.84
N SER A 2 -4.63 9.86 14.88
CA SER A 2 -4.94 8.51 14.40
C SER A 2 -5.01 8.54 12.88
N GLY A 3 -3.92 8.17 12.20
CA GLY A 3 -3.93 8.01 10.76
C GLY A 3 -4.86 6.86 10.36
N LYS A 4 -5.69 7.06 9.33
CA LYS A 4 -6.57 6.01 8.82
C LYS A 4 -5.76 5.05 7.97
N VAL A 5 -5.70 3.78 8.35
CA VAL A 5 -5.08 2.72 7.55
C VAL A 5 -6.06 2.27 6.47
N VAL A 6 -5.61 2.21 5.22
CA VAL A 6 -6.35 1.62 4.11
C VAL A 6 -5.67 0.30 3.77
N TYR A 7 -6.43 -0.80 3.74
CA TYR A 7 -5.92 -2.14 3.48
C TYR A 7 -6.76 -2.83 2.39
N GLY A 8 -6.15 -3.82 1.73
CA GLY A 8 -6.75 -4.53 0.60
C GLY A 8 -6.39 -3.92 -0.76
N GLN A 9 -6.08 -4.78 -1.73
CA GLN A 9 -5.51 -4.36 -3.02
C GLN A 9 -6.36 -3.33 -3.78
N ASN A 10 -7.68 -3.54 -3.88
CA ASN A 10 -8.57 -2.64 -4.61
C ASN A 10 -8.70 -1.28 -3.92
N ALA A 11 -8.92 -1.27 -2.60
CA ALA A 11 -9.06 -0.05 -1.82
C ALA A 11 -7.77 0.79 -1.82
N VAL A 12 -6.61 0.13 -1.76
CA VAL A 12 -5.31 0.80 -1.90
C VAL A 12 -5.14 1.36 -3.31
N HIS A 13 -5.51 0.62 -4.36
CA HIS A 13 -5.47 1.13 -5.72
C HIS A 13 -6.34 2.38 -5.92
N GLU A 14 -7.55 2.39 -5.35
CA GLU A 14 -8.43 3.56 -5.39
C GLU A 14 -7.83 4.73 -4.59
N ALA A 15 -7.31 4.47 -3.40
CA ALA A 15 -6.72 5.50 -2.56
C ALA A 15 -5.47 6.14 -3.20
N LEU A 16 -4.69 5.38 -3.97
CA LEU A 16 -3.54 5.89 -4.72
C LEU A 16 -3.94 6.78 -5.90
N ARG A 17 -5.17 6.67 -6.42
CA ARG A 17 -5.69 7.57 -7.47
C ARG A 17 -6.06 8.95 -6.92
N ASP A 18 -6.48 9.01 -5.66
CA ASP A 18 -6.77 10.27 -4.96
C ASP A 18 -5.46 10.92 -4.48
N LYS A 19 -4.96 11.89 -5.26
CA LYS A 19 -3.71 12.60 -4.95
C LYS A 19 -3.77 13.23 -3.55
N GLY A 20 -2.78 12.92 -2.70
CA GLY A 20 -2.66 13.45 -1.34
C GLY A 20 -3.43 12.66 -0.25
N ARG A 21 -4.15 11.59 -0.62
CA ARG A 21 -4.85 10.72 0.34
C ARG A 21 -3.94 9.69 1.01
N VAL A 22 -2.86 9.29 0.33
CA VAL A 22 -1.91 8.28 0.82
C VAL A 22 -0.53 8.93 0.96
N ASN A 23 0.00 8.91 2.18
CA ASN A 23 1.33 9.45 2.46
C ASN A 23 2.45 8.41 2.25
N ARG A 24 2.15 7.13 2.47
CA ARG A 24 3.10 6.03 2.36
C ARG A 24 2.37 4.71 2.16
N LEU A 25 2.96 3.82 1.35
CA LEU A 25 2.46 2.48 1.08
C LEU A 25 3.37 1.42 1.72
N TYR A 26 2.78 0.43 2.40
CA TYR A 26 3.52 -0.71 2.92
C TYR A 26 3.09 -1.99 2.19
N LEU A 27 4.07 -2.74 1.69
CA LEU A 27 3.85 -3.94 0.89
C LEU A 27 4.47 -5.16 1.60
N ALA A 28 3.76 -6.28 1.61
CA ALA A 28 4.29 -7.52 2.16
C ALA A 28 5.43 -8.05 1.27
N ARG A 29 6.62 -8.24 1.83
CA ARG A 29 7.80 -8.72 1.08
C ARG A 29 7.63 -10.17 0.58
N ASP A 30 6.97 -11.01 1.37
CA ASP A 30 6.89 -12.47 1.15
C ASP A 30 5.64 -12.87 0.36
N THR A 31 4.89 -11.88 -0.12
CA THR A 31 3.58 -12.07 -0.72
C THR A 31 3.75 -12.42 -2.21
N LYS A 32 3.41 -13.67 -2.58
CA LYS A 32 3.26 -14.11 -3.98
C LYS A 32 1.91 -13.69 -4.60
N VAL A 33 1.35 -12.57 -4.15
CA VAL A 33 0.00 -12.14 -4.55
C VAL A 33 0.08 -11.52 -5.95
N ARG A 34 -0.74 -12.04 -6.86
CA ARG A 34 -0.94 -11.46 -8.19
C ARG A 34 -1.44 -10.02 -8.02
N GLY A 35 -0.66 -9.05 -8.48
CA GLY A 35 -1.03 -7.62 -8.41
C GLY A 35 -0.08 -6.73 -7.61
N LEU A 36 0.96 -7.29 -6.98
CA LEU A 36 2.01 -6.51 -6.32
C LEU A 36 2.67 -5.50 -7.28
N GLU A 37 3.00 -5.94 -8.50
CA GLU A 37 3.58 -5.06 -9.53
C GLU A 37 2.64 -3.91 -9.90
N GLY A 38 1.33 -4.17 -9.95
CA GLY A 38 0.32 -3.15 -10.22
C GLY A 38 0.27 -2.09 -9.13
N LEU A 39 0.37 -2.49 -7.86
CA LEU A 39 0.43 -1.58 -6.72
C LEU A 39 1.71 -0.73 -6.73
N ILE A 40 2.86 -1.35 -7.04
CA ILE A 40 4.13 -0.63 -7.16
C ILE A 40 4.06 0.40 -8.31
N ALA A 41 3.51 0.01 -9.45
CA ALA A 41 3.32 0.91 -10.59
C ALA A 41 2.40 2.09 -10.23
N ALA A 42 1.27 1.82 -9.56
CA ALA A 42 0.35 2.86 -9.10
C ALA A 42 1.00 3.81 -8.07
N ALA A 43 1.78 3.28 -7.13
CA ALA A 43 2.50 4.10 -6.15
C ALA A 43 3.53 5.02 -6.81
N LYS A 44 4.28 4.50 -7.79
CA LYS A 44 5.22 5.31 -8.59
C LYS A 44 4.51 6.40 -9.40
N GLN A 45 3.37 6.09 -10.01
CA GLN A 45 2.57 7.07 -10.75
C GLN A 45 2.01 8.17 -9.84
N ALA A 46 1.66 7.82 -8.60
CA ALA A 46 1.13 8.74 -7.60
C ALA A 46 2.23 9.51 -6.84
N ASP A 47 3.51 9.26 -7.12
CA ASP A 47 4.67 9.77 -6.37
C ASP A 47 4.58 9.47 -4.86
N VAL A 48 4.09 8.28 -4.52
CA VAL A 48 3.93 7.82 -3.14
C VAL A 48 5.10 6.89 -2.78
N PRO A 49 5.85 7.18 -1.71
CA PRO A 49 6.92 6.30 -1.25
C PRO A 49 6.34 4.98 -0.73
N PHE A 50 7.03 3.88 -1.02
CA PHE A 50 6.62 2.55 -0.59
C PHE A 50 7.78 1.76 0.04
N ASP A 51 7.44 0.93 1.03
CA ASP A 51 8.38 0.08 1.76
C ASP A 51 7.92 -1.37 1.77
N PHE A 52 8.87 -2.30 1.64
CA PHE A 52 8.60 -3.72 1.83
C PHE A 52 8.77 -4.11 3.29
N VAL A 53 7.76 -4.76 3.86
CA VAL A 53 7.74 -5.19 5.26
C VAL A 53 7.35 -6.66 5.36
N PRO A 54 7.77 -7.39 6.42
CA PRO A 54 7.27 -8.74 6.69
C PRO A 54 5.75 -8.72 6.84
N GLN A 55 5.07 -9.76 6.36
CA GLN A 55 3.60 -9.84 6.44
C GLN A 55 3.08 -9.74 7.88
N ALA A 56 3.81 -10.29 8.85
CA ALA A 56 3.48 -10.20 10.27
C ALA A 56 3.29 -8.74 10.74
N LYS A 57 4.14 -7.82 10.26
CA LYS A 57 4.02 -6.38 10.61
C LYS A 57 2.77 -5.72 10.03
N LEU A 58 2.25 -6.19 8.90
CA LEU A 58 1.01 -5.66 8.34
C LEU A 58 -0.20 -6.15 9.12
N ASN A 59 -0.17 -7.39 9.61
CA ASN A 59 -1.24 -7.94 10.43
C ASN A 59 -1.40 -7.21 11.78
N GLU A 60 -0.33 -6.58 12.29
CA GLU A 60 -0.39 -5.75 13.51
C GLU A 60 -1.10 -4.40 13.28
N LEU A 61 -1.33 -3.99 12.03
CA LEU A 61 -1.96 -2.71 11.66
C LEU A 61 -3.47 -2.80 11.41
N THR A 62 -4.03 -4.02 11.53
CA THR A 62 -5.45 -4.36 11.32
C THR A 62 -6.06 -4.91 12.59
#